data_AF-N2A0U7-F1
#
_entry.id   AF-N2A0U7-F1
#
_cell.length_a   1.000
_cell.length_b   1.000
_cell.length_c   1.000
_cell.angle_alpha   90.00
_cell.angle_beta   90.00
_cell.angle_gamma   90.00
#
_symmetry.space_group_name_H-M   'P 1'
#
loop_
_entity.id
_entity.type
_entity.pdbx_description
1 polymer ?
#
loop_
_entity_poly.entity_id
_entity_poly.type
_entity_poly.pdbx_seq_one_letter_code
_entity_poly.pdbx_strand_id
1 'polypeptide(L)'
;MYKAGIPDFSVCAKVTVSIENMNEIRRENFRKCDIKCAEIWSREKYEGKSRWTPSDVKQWRKENGYTWHERNDMVICDLVPTKINRFFGHLGGVSECKKYRMI
;
A
#
# COMPACT_ATOMS: atom_id res chain seq x y z
N MET A 1 24.72 4.71 2.00
CA MET A 1 24.82 3.54 1.10
C MET A 1 23.41 3.21 0.63
N TYR A 2 23.05 3.61 -0.59
CA TYR A 2 21.71 3.47 -1.18
C TYR A 2 21.58 2.08 -1.82
N LYS A 3 20.69 1.20 -1.33
CA LYS A 3 20.38 -0.08 -2.00
C LYS A 3 19.21 0.14 -2.97
N ALA A 4 19.48 -0.01 -4.27
CA ALA A 4 18.51 -0.22 -5.36
C ALA A 4 17.59 0.93 -5.82
N GLY A 5 17.86 2.20 -5.47
CA GLY A 5 17.09 3.34 -6.03
C GLY A 5 15.60 3.34 -5.65
N ILE A 6 15.28 2.82 -4.46
CA ILE A 6 13.92 2.69 -3.95
C ILE A 6 13.44 4.06 -3.47
N PRO A 7 12.31 4.59 -3.98
CA PRO A 7 11.73 5.81 -3.45
C PRO A 7 11.27 5.61 -2.01
N ASP A 8 11.74 6.46 -1.11
CA ASP A 8 11.25 6.51 0.27
C ASP A 8 9.98 7.36 0.34
N PHE A 9 8.84 6.69 0.51
CA PHE A 9 7.54 7.34 0.62
C PHE A 9 7.13 7.65 2.06
N SER A 10 7.99 7.39 3.07
CA SER A 10 7.66 7.65 4.49
C SER A 10 7.19 9.08 4.75
N VAL A 11 7.71 10.05 4.00
CA VAL A 11 7.37 11.48 4.11
C VAL A 11 5.99 11.83 3.52
N CYS A 12 5.40 10.98 2.68
CA CYS A 12 4.11 11.23 2.03
C CYS A 12 3.09 10.11 2.23
N ALA A 13 3.43 9.06 2.99
CA ALA A 13 2.54 7.97 3.31
C ALA A 13 1.47 8.46 4.28
N LYS A 14 0.20 8.29 3.90
CA LYS A 14 -0.97 8.57 4.74
C LYS A 14 -1.11 7.50 5.84
N VAL A 15 -0.85 6.25 5.48
CA VAL A 15 -0.92 5.07 6.36
C VAL A 15 0.13 4.08 5.87
N THR A 16 0.83 3.44 6.80
CA THR A 16 1.70 2.30 6.51
C THR A 16 1.11 1.05 7.17
N VAL A 17 0.98 -0.04 6.40
CA VAL A 17 0.45 -1.32 6.88
C VAL A 17 1.42 -2.44 6.58
N SER A 18 1.37 -3.48 7.41
CA SER A 18 2.03 -4.76 7.13
C SER A 18 0.97 -5.77 6.67
N ILE A 19 1.25 -6.48 5.58
CA ILE A 19 0.42 -7.58 5.08
C ILE A 19 1.22 -8.88 5.09
N GLU A 20 0.55 -9.97 5.47
CA GLU A 20 1.14 -11.30 5.40
C GLU A 20 1.01 -11.90 4.00
N ASN A 21 2.03 -12.62 3.57
CA ASN A 21 2.07 -13.36 2.30
C ASN A 21 1.73 -12.47 1.09
N MET A 22 2.43 -11.34 0.91
CA MET A 22 2.31 -10.55 -0.32
C MET A 22 2.62 -11.44 -1.53
N ASN A 23 1.82 -11.33 -2.59
CA ASN A 23 1.98 -12.13 -3.80
C ASN A 23 2.05 -11.25 -5.06
N GLU A 24 2.20 -11.86 -6.23
CA GLU A 24 2.28 -11.15 -7.51
C GLU A 24 0.92 -10.55 -7.95
N ILE A 25 -0.17 -10.95 -7.30
CA ILE A 25 -1.53 -10.55 -7.64
C ILE A 25 -1.88 -9.27 -6.86
N ARG A 26 -1.48 -8.13 -7.42
CA ARG A 26 -1.70 -6.79 -6.85
C ARG A 26 -3.10 -6.55 -6.27
N ARG A 27 -4.17 -7.07 -6.90
CA ARG A 27 -5.55 -6.92 -6.42
C ARG A 27 -5.78 -7.57 -5.05
N GLU A 28 -5.10 -8.68 -4.77
CA GLU A 28 -5.22 -9.44 -3.53
C GLU A 28 -4.46 -8.74 -2.41
N ASN A 29 -3.24 -8.28 -2.68
CA ASN A 29 -2.48 -7.45 -1.75
C ASN A 29 -3.25 -6.17 -1.40
N PHE A 30 -3.81 -5.49 -2.40
CA PHE A 30 -4.65 -4.30 -2.17
C PHE A 30 -5.82 -4.59 -1.24
N ARG A 31 -6.48 -5.75 -1.38
CA ARG A 31 -7.56 -6.16 -0.48
C ARG A 31 -7.05 -6.36 0.95
N LYS A 32 -5.87 -6.97 1.13
CA LYS A 32 -5.24 -7.13 2.45
C LYS A 32 -4.90 -5.77 3.08
N CYS A 33 -4.35 -4.85 2.29
CA CYS A 33 -4.05 -3.49 2.77
C CYS A 33 -5.32 -2.72 3.15
N ASP A 34 -6.38 -2.83 2.35
CA ASP A 34 -7.67 -2.20 2.64
C ASP A 34 -8.26 -2.72 3.95
N ILE A 35 -8.11 -4.02 4.26
CA ILE A 35 -8.50 -4.61 5.56
C ILE A 35 -7.70 -3.99 6.71
N LYS A 36 -6.37 -3.97 6.61
CA LYS A 36 -5.51 -3.43 7.68
C LYS A 36 -5.72 -1.94 7.91
N CYS A 37 -5.91 -1.18 6.84
CA CYS A 37 -6.23 0.24 6.93
C CYS A 37 -7.59 0.48 7.61
N ALA A 38 -8.60 -0.33 7.29
CA ALA A 38 -9.92 -0.22 7.91
C ALA A 38 -9.88 -0.50 9.42
N GLU A 39 -9.06 -1.46 9.87
CA GLU A 39 -8.81 -1.70 11.30
C GLU A 39 -8.20 -0.46 11.98
N ILE A 40 -7.15 0.13 11.39
CA ILE A 40 -6.47 1.33 11.90
C ILE A 40 -7.44 2.51 11.98
N TRP A 41 -8.11 2.83 10.88
CA TRP A 41 -9.00 3.99 10.80
C TRP A 41 -10.25 3.86 11.67
N SER A 42 -10.78 2.64 11.85
CA SER A 42 -11.86 2.40 12.83
C SER A 42 -11.40 2.72 14.25
N ARG A 43 -10.21 2.24 14.63
CA ARG A 43 -9.63 2.49 15.96
C ARG A 43 -9.36 3.98 16.19
N GLU A 44 -8.85 4.67 15.18
CA GLU A 44 -8.52 6.10 15.24
C GLU A 44 -9.73 7.01 15.04
N LYS A 45 -10.90 6.44 14.72
CA LYS A 45 -12.10 7.19 14.33
C LYS A 45 -11.79 8.20 13.22
N TYR A 46 -11.02 7.77 12.22
CA TYR A 46 -10.58 8.63 11.12
C TYR A 46 -11.80 9.27 10.43
N GLU A 47 -11.73 10.58 10.18
CA GLU A 47 -12.83 11.42 9.68
C GLU A 47 -14.13 11.33 10.52
N GLY A 48 -14.00 11.07 11.84
CA GLY A 48 -15.11 10.95 12.77
C GLY A 48 -15.89 9.63 12.67
N LYS A 49 -15.50 8.72 11.78
CA LYS A 49 -16.19 7.44 11.55
C LYS A 49 -15.59 6.34 12.43
N SER A 50 -16.41 5.72 13.29
CA SER A 50 -15.99 4.65 14.21
C SER A 50 -15.87 3.26 13.56
N ARG A 51 -16.41 3.07 12.35
CA ARG A 51 -16.38 1.80 11.63
C ARG A 51 -16.04 2.02 10.16
N TRP A 52 -14.82 1.68 9.80
CA TRP A 52 -14.35 1.59 8.42
C TRP A 52 -14.40 0.14 7.95
N THR A 53 -14.77 -0.05 6.69
CA THR A 53 -14.72 -1.34 5.99
C THR A 53 -13.65 -1.29 4.89
N PRO A 54 -13.17 -2.45 4.40
CA PRO A 54 -12.24 -2.47 3.27
C PRO A 54 -12.80 -1.76 2.02
N SER A 55 -14.12 -1.84 1.81
CA SER A 55 -14.81 -1.14 0.72
C SER A 55 -14.78 0.38 0.90
N ASP A 56 -14.98 0.87 2.12
CA ASP A 56 -14.87 2.30 2.43
C ASP A 56 -13.46 2.81 2.15
N VAL A 57 -12.42 2.08 2.59
CA VAL A 57 -11.02 2.44 2.31
C VAL A 57 -10.79 2.49 0.80
N LYS A 58 -11.21 1.46 0.07
CA LYS A 58 -11.09 1.41 -1.39
C LYS A 58 -11.76 2.59 -2.07
N GLN A 59 -12.96 2.98 -1.61
CA GLN A 59 -13.68 4.13 -2.13
C GLN A 59 -12.95 5.44 -1.82
N TRP A 60 -12.59 5.65 -0.56
CA TRP A 60 -11.84 6.83 -0.11
C TRP A 60 -10.55 7.00 -0.91
N ARG A 61 -9.80 5.92 -1.16
CA ARG A 61 -8.58 5.95 -1.97
C ARG A 61 -8.84 6.46 -3.38
N LYS A 62 -9.93 6.02 -4.02
CA LYS A 62 -10.30 6.48 -5.37
C LYS A 62 -10.68 7.96 -5.38
N GLU A 63 -11.51 8.37 -4.43
CA GLU A 63 -12.01 9.75 -4.32
C GLU A 63 -10.91 10.75 -3.97
N ASN A 64 -9.93 10.34 -3.16
CA ASN A 64 -8.82 11.18 -2.71
C ASN A 64 -7.55 11.01 -3.56
N GLY A 65 -7.55 10.14 -4.56
CA GLY A 65 -6.41 9.93 -5.46
C GLY A 65 -5.21 9.23 -4.82
N TYR A 66 -5.43 8.26 -3.93
CA TYR A 66 -4.39 7.45 -3.27
C TYR A 66 -4.33 6.01 -3.80
N THR A 67 -3.15 5.40 -3.69
CA THR A 67 -2.88 4.01 -4.09
C THR A 67 -1.97 3.33 -3.08
N TRP A 68 -2.04 1.99 -3.01
CA TRP A 68 -1.06 1.22 -2.24
C TRP A 68 0.23 1.07 -3.03
N HIS A 69 1.34 1.44 -2.40
CA HIS A 69 2.69 1.11 -2.82
C HIS A 69 3.18 -0.09 -2.01
N GLU A 70 3.32 -1.23 -2.67
CA GLU A 70 3.89 -2.46 -2.11
C GLU A 70 5.42 -2.31 -2.08
N ARG A 71 6.04 -2.32 -0.89
CA ARG A 71 7.50 -2.18 -0.76
C ARG A 71 8.21 -3.47 -1.19
N ASN A 72 9.50 -3.35 -1.49
CA ASN A 72 10.35 -4.45 -1.96
C ASN A 72 10.62 -5.53 -0.90
N ASP A 73 10.33 -5.26 0.37
CA ASP A 73 10.40 -6.25 1.46
C ASP A 73 9.26 -7.29 1.40
N MET A 74 8.28 -7.10 0.51
CA MET A 74 7.10 -7.97 0.35
C MET A 74 6.23 -8.07 1.61
N VAL A 75 6.32 -7.10 2.52
CA VAL A 75 5.59 -7.09 3.78
C VAL A 75 4.88 -5.74 3.97
N ILE A 76 5.59 -4.64 3.74
CA ILE A 76 5.09 -3.31 4.03
C ILE A 76 4.41 -2.72 2.79
N CYS A 77 3.27 -2.06 3.03
CA CYS A 77 2.59 -1.26 2.04
C CYS A 77 2.33 0.16 2.56
N ASP A 78 2.58 1.15 1.72
CA ASP A 78 2.29 2.54 2.03
C ASP A 78 1.11 3.06 1.22
N LEU A 79 0.20 3.78 1.88
CA LEU A 79 -0.87 4.50 1.23
C LEU A 79 -0.35 5.85 0.77
N VAL A 80 -0.12 6.02 -0.53
CA VAL A 80 0.56 7.20 -1.08
C VAL A 80 -0.27 7.90 -2.15
N PRO A 81 -0.06 9.21 -2.40
CA PRO A 81 -0.70 9.89 -3.50
C PRO A 81 -0.37 9.23 -4.84
N THR A 82 -1.39 8.96 -5.66
CA THR A 82 -1.25 8.27 -6.94
C THR A 82 -0.35 9.03 -7.91
N LYS A 83 -0.39 10.36 -7.88
CA LYS A 83 0.49 11.21 -8.71
C LYS A 83 1.96 11.00 -8.38
N ILE A 84 2.29 10.92 -7.08
CA ILE A 84 3.66 10.68 -6.60
C ILE A 84 4.09 9.26 -6.97
N ASN A 85 3.27 8.24 -6.67
CA ASN A 85 3.59 6.86 -7.04
C ASN A 85 3.79 6.68 -8.55
N ARG A 86 3.00 7.38 -9.39
CA ARG A 86 3.16 7.35 -10.84
C ARG A 86 4.48 7.99 -11.30
N PHE A 87 4.93 9.07 -10.66
CA PHE A 87 6.16 9.77 -11.02
C PHE A 87 7.40 8.87 -10.90
N PHE A 88 7.47 8.03 -9.85
CA PHE A 88 8.60 7.13 -9.62
C PHE A 88 8.51 5.78 -10.35
N GLY A 89 7.41 5.48 -11.05
CA GLY A 89 7.25 4.25 -11.83
C GLY A 89 7.01 2.97 -11.00
N HIS A 90 7.20 1.78 -11.62
CA HIS A 90 6.87 0.46 -11.06
C HIS A 90 8.08 -0.32 -10.51
N LEU A 91 8.97 0.32 -9.75
CA LEU A 91 10.00 -0.38 -8.97
C LEU A 91 9.48 -0.61 -7.54
N GLY A 92 8.66 -1.65 -7.35
CA GLY A 92 8.05 -2.00 -6.06
C GLY A 92 7.90 -3.52 -5.88
N GLY A 93 7.40 -3.96 -4.72
CA GLY A 93 7.41 -5.35 -4.25
C GLY A 93 6.85 -6.39 -5.22
N VAL A 94 5.80 -6.07 -5.97
CA VAL A 94 5.25 -6.97 -7.00
C VAL A 94 6.29 -7.31 -8.08
N SER A 95 7.19 -6.40 -8.41
CA SER A 95 8.29 -6.67 -9.34
C SER A 95 9.35 -7.60 -8.75
N GLU A 96 9.58 -7.54 -7.44
CA GLU A 96 10.50 -8.45 -6.75
C GLU A 96 9.90 -9.85 -6.60
N CYS A 97 8.60 -9.98 -6.26
CA CYS A 97 7.90 -11.29 -6.25
C CYS A 97 8.05 -12.05 -7.58
N LYS A 98 7.99 -11.34 -8.72
CA LYS A 98 8.15 -11.95 -10.05
C LYS A 98 9.57 -12.49 -10.31
N LYS A 99 10.60 -11.91 -9.69
CA LYS A 99 12.00 -12.38 -9.85
C LYS A 99 12.25 -13.67 -9.07
N TYR A 100 11.70 -13.79 -7.87
CA TYR A 100 11.86 -14.99 -7.03
C TYR A 100 11.13 -16.23 -7.55
N ARG A 101 10.24 -16.10 -8.55
CA ARG A 101 9.59 -17.23 -9.23
C ARG A 101 10.38 -17.75 -10.43
N MET A 102 11.52 -17.13 -10.78
CA MET A 102 12.40 -17.55 -11.88
C MET A 102 13.70 -18.20 -11.41
N ILE A 103 13.72 -18.74 -10.19
CA ILE A 103 14.79 -19.56 -9.62
C ILE A 103 14.21 -20.86 -9.10
#